data_AF-A0ABD4KWS5-F1
#
_entry.id   AF-A0ABD4KWS5-F1
#
_cell.length_a   1.000
_cell.length_b   1.000
_cell.length_c   1.000
_cell.angle_alpha   90.00
_cell.angle_beta   90.00
_cell.angle_gamma   90.00
#
_symmetry.space_group_name_H-M   'P 1'
#
loop_
_entity.id
_entity.type
_entity.pdbx_description
1 polymer ?
#
loop_
_entity_poly.entity_id
_entity_poly.type
_entity_poly.pdbx_seq_one_letter_code
_entity_poly.pdbx_strand_id
1 'polypeptide(L)'
;AWEADEITIEDLSTSAHNNLLSPELLNALDVSPHKEGCKKDSSCKCKYVLNREIKPYKHQLKAWKGLLDPRPQSQIITSGTGSGKTECFMVPILEDLYRETQQTSRSLTGVRALFLYPLNALINSQKERLNAWTTHFNGDIRFCLYNGNTPNDLKAQDRQRQRKQPQEVLSRKLMRENPAPILVTNGTMLEYMLVRQADAPIIQKSQGKLRWIVLDEAHTYIGSQAAELALQLRRVMQAFDVKPEDIRFIATS
;
A
#
# COMPACT_ATOMS: atom_id res chain seq x y z
N ALA A 1 19.27 -17.01 -10.26
CA ALA A 1 19.56 -15.77 -9.49
C ALA A 1 18.69 -14.66 -10.08
N TRP A 2 18.18 -13.74 -9.26
CA TRP A 2 17.40 -12.60 -9.75
C TRP A 2 18.32 -11.67 -10.55
N GLU A 3 17.90 -11.30 -11.75
CA GLU A 3 18.71 -10.47 -12.63
C GLU A 3 18.38 -8.99 -12.38
N ALA A 4 19.39 -8.22 -11.99
CA ALA A 4 19.28 -6.77 -11.93
C ALA A 4 19.14 -6.21 -13.35
N ASP A 5 18.39 -5.12 -13.47
CA ASP A 5 18.37 -4.33 -14.70
C ASP A 5 19.68 -3.55 -14.87
N GLU A 6 19.87 -2.90 -16.00
CA GLU A 6 21.07 -2.09 -16.27
C GLU A 6 20.95 -0.66 -15.74
N ILE A 7 19.70 -0.18 -15.63
CA ILE A 7 19.35 1.17 -15.15
C ILE A 7 19.26 1.21 -13.62
N THR A 8 19.53 2.37 -13.05
CA THR A 8 19.32 2.65 -11.62
C THR A 8 17.89 3.13 -11.35
N ILE A 9 17.48 3.13 -10.10
CA ILE A 9 16.19 3.71 -9.70
C ILE A 9 16.18 5.22 -9.94
N GLU A 10 17.30 5.92 -9.74
CA GLU A 10 17.44 7.36 -10.05
C GLU A 10 17.09 7.66 -11.52
N ASP A 11 17.57 6.83 -12.45
CA ASP A 11 17.33 7.00 -13.89
C ASP A 11 15.83 7.01 -14.22
N LEU A 12 14.99 6.31 -13.44
CA LEU A 12 13.54 6.24 -13.66
C LEU A 12 12.80 7.56 -13.43
N SER A 13 13.45 8.53 -12.77
CA SER A 13 12.92 9.89 -12.61
C SER A 13 13.23 10.82 -13.77
N THR A 14 14.04 10.36 -14.74
CA THR A 14 14.48 11.18 -15.87
C THR A 14 13.47 11.15 -17.03
N SER A 15 13.53 12.19 -17.88
CA SER A 15 12.71 12.28 -19.08
C SER A 15 12.99 11.15 -20.09
N ALA A 16 14.19 10.58 -20.08
CA ALA A 16 14.56 9.42 -20.93
C ALA A 16 13.70 8.18 -20.62
N HIS A 17 13.15 8.10 -19.41
CA HIS A 17 12.27 7.03 -18.96
C HIS A 17 10.83 7.51 -18.71
N ASN A 18 10.41 8.59 -19.37
CA ASN A 18 9.09 9.21 -19.23
C ASN A 18 8.72 9.62 -17.80
N ASN A 19 9.71 9.89 -16.94
CA ASN A 19 9.51 10.16 -15.52
C ASN A 19 8.61 9.08 -14.88
N LEU A 20 9.01 7.81 -15.03
CA LEU A 20 8.23 6.68 -14.53
C LEU A 20 7.96 6.80 -13.02
N LEU A 21 8.96 7.27 -12.25
CA LEU A 21 8.84 7.52 -10.81
C LEU A 21 9.16 8.99 -10.51
N SER A 22 8.48 9.60 -9.54
CA SER A 22 8.76 10.99 -9.15
C SER A 22 10.01 11.11 -8.27
N PRO A 23 10.78 12.21 -8.37
CA PRO A 23 11.90 12.47 -7.46
C PRO A 23 11.51 12.43 -5.98
N GLU A 24 10.29 12.89 -5.64
CA GLU A 24 9.77 12.87 -4.29
C GLU A 24 9.51 11.46 -3.79
N LEU A 25 9.00 10.57 -4.63
CA LEU A 25 8.90 9.16 -4.28
C LEU A 25 10.29 8.56 -4.07
N LEU A 26 11.26 8.85 -4.94
CA LEU A 26 12.63 8.34 -4.77
C LEU A 26 13.23 8.79 -3.44
N ASN A 27 13.06 10.06 -3.07
CA ASN A 27 13.47 10.57 -1.76
C ASN A 27 12.79 9.82 -0.61
N ALA A 28 11.49 9.50 -0.76
CA ALA A 28 10.76 8.75 0.27
C ALA A 28 11.24 7.29 0.42
N LEU A 29 11.71 6.68 -0.67
CA LEU A 29 12.23 5.31 -0.71
C LEU A 29 13.69 5.19 -0.24
N ASP A 30 14.49 6.24 -0.46
CA ASP A 30 15.93 6.28 -0.18
C ASP A 30 16.25 6.63 1.30
N VAL A 31 15.32 7.24 2.02
CA VAL A 31 15.55 7.64 3.41
C VAL A 31 15.18 6.54 4.39
N SER A 32 16.09 6.29 5.32
CA SER A 32 15.86 5.45 6.51
C SER A 32 15.13 6.27 7.58
N PRO A 33 13.84 6.02 7.90
CA PRO A 33 13.28 6.55 9.13
C PRO A 33 14.13 6.06 10.32
N HIS A 34 14.49 6.96 11.23
CA HIS A 34 15.07 6.53 12.50
C HIS A 34 14.05 5.64 13.22
N LYS A 35 14.45 4.40 13.55
CA LYS A 35 13.65 3.55 14.45
C LYS A 35 13.44 4.31 15.76
N GLU A 36 12.19 4.56 16.16
CA GLU A 36 11.89 5.03 17.52
C GLU A 36 12.52 4.04 18.51
N GLY A 37 13.50 4.50 19.29
CA GLY A 37 14.24 3.67 20.25
C GLY A 37 15.62 3.15 19.79
N CYS A 38 16.04 3.38 18.54
CA CYS A 38 17.44 3.15 18.14
C CYS A 38 18.32 4.32 18.62
N LYS A 39 19.32 4.03 19.46
CA LYS A 39 20.37 5.00 19.83
C LYS A 39 21.07 5.50 18.56
N LYS A 40 21.61 6.73 18.59
CA LYS A 40 22.37 7.40 17.50
C LYS A 40 23.63 6.65 17.02
N ASP A 41 23.85 5.42 17.47
CA ASP A 41 24.98 4.60 17.05
C ASP A 41 24.65 3.94 15.71
N SER A 42 25.58 4.09 14.78
CA SER A 42 25.53 3.92 13.33
C SER A 42 25.29 2.49 12.80
N SER A 43 24.62 1.61 13.55
CA SER A 43 24.36 0.21 13.13
C SER A 43 22.90 -0.10 12.77
N CYS A 44 21.97 0.81 13.06
CA CYS A 44 20.54 0.60 12.82
C CYS A 44 20.17 0.99 11.37
N LYS A 45 20.61 0.22 10.37
CA LYS A 45 20.17 0.37 8.98
C LYS A 45 18.69 0.03 8.88
N CYS A 46 17.83 0.94 8.40
CA CYS A 46 16.46 0.58 8.07
C CYS A 46 16.48 -0.48 6.96
N LYS A 47 15.83 -1.62 7.23
CA LYS A 47 15.79 -2.79 6.34
C LYS A 47 15.08 -2.49 5.00
N TYR A 48 14.31 -1.42 4.93
CA TYR A 48 13.40 -1.14 3.82
C TYR A 48 13.88 0.00 2.92
N VAL A 49 15.11 0.49 3.08
CA VAL A 49 15.67 1.51 2.18
C VAL A 49 15.84 0.91 0.79
N LEU A 50 15.23 1.55 -0.20
CA LEU A 50 15.44 1.25 -1.61
C LEU A 50 16.24 2.41 -2.22
N ASN A 51 17.57 2.30 -2.12
CA ASN A 51 18.49 3.35 -2.50
C ASN A 51 18.42 3.63 -4.01
N ARG A 52 18.43 4.93 -4.38
CA ARG A 52 18.34 5.42 -5.75
C ARG A 52 19.41 4.88 -6.70
N GLU A 53 20.59 4.53 -6.18
CA GLU A 53 21.73 3.97 -6.92
C GLU A 53 21.57 2.46 -7.19
N ILE A 54 20.63 1.80 -6.52
CA ILE A 54 20.36 0.37 -6.74
C ILE A 54 19.72 0.18 -8.11
N LYS A 55 20.13 -0.89 -8.79
CA LYS A 55 19.47 -1.37 -10.00
C LYS A 55 18.30 -2.27 -9.60
N PRO A 56 17.05 -1.94 -9.98
CA PRO A 56 15.91 -2.78 -9.65
C PRO A 56 16.03 -4.11 -10.38
N TYR A 57 15.37 -5.15 -9.87
CA TYR A 57 15.29 -6.40 -10.63
C TYR A 57 14.43 -6.22 -11.88
N LYS A 58 14.74 -6.95 -12.95
CA LYS A 58 13.98 -6.88 -14.21
C LYS A 58 12.47 -7.08 -14.03
N HIS A 59 12.05 -7.96 -13.11
CA HIS A 59 10.63 -8.19 -12.81
C HIS A 59 9.97 -7.01 -12.09
N GLN A 60 10.70 -6.29 -11.24
CA GLN A 60 10.21 -5.06 -10.60
C GLN A 60 9.98 -3.98 -11.65
N LEU A 61 10.97 -3.72 -12.51
CA LEU A 61 10.84 -2.72 -13.56
C LEU A 61 9.71 -3.06 -14.54
N LYS A 62 9.58 -4.33 -14.93
CA LYS A 62 8.47 -4.81 -15.76
C LYS A 62 7.11 -4.56 -15.07
N ALA A 63 7.01 -4.84 -13.78
CA ALA A 63 5.80 -4.59 -13.01
C ALA A 63 5.47 -3.10 -12.97
N TRP A 64 6.44 -2.25 -12.66
CA TRP A 64 6.25 -0.79 -12.59
C TRP A 64 5.77 -0.20 -13.92
N LYS A 65 6.41 -0.57 -15.03
CA LYS A 65 6.00 -0.11 -16.38
C LYS A 65 4.57 -0.50 -16.72
N GLY A 66 4.16 -1.74 -16.44
CA GLY A 66 2.80 -2.19 -16.75
C GLY A 66 1.74 -1.68 -15.76
N LEU A 67 2.07 -1.54 -14.48
CA LEU A 67 1.12 -1.08 -13.45
C LEU A 67 0.88 0.42 -13.53
N LEU A 68 1.90 1.21 -13.92
CA LEU A 68 1.79 2.66 -14.14
C LEU A 68 1.30 3.03 -15.55
N ASP A 69 0.95 2.05 -16.39
CA ASP A 69 0.32 2.34 -17.68
C ASP A 69 -1.03 3.08 -17.45
N PRO A 70 -1.35 4.09 -18.27
CA PRO A 70 -2.62 4.81 -18.17
C PRO A 70 -3.84 3.89 -18.27
N ARG A 71 -3.75 2.79 -19.04
CA ARG A 71 -4.78 1.76 -19.08
C ARG A 71 -4.58 0.81 -17.89
N PRO A 72 -5.57 0.64 -17.01
CA PRO A 72 -5.47 -0.31 -15.90
C PRO A 72 -5.13 -1.72 -16.39
N GLN A 73 -4.01 -2.27 -15.90
CA GLN A 73 -3.59 -3.64 -16.18
C GLN A 73 -3.41 -4.40 -14.87
N SER A 74 -4.03 -5.58 -14.80
CA SER A 74 -3.84 -6.51 -13.69
C SER A 74 -2.60 -7.37 -13.93
N GLN A 75 -1.87 -7.70 -12.86
CA GLN A 75 -0.63 -8.49 -12.96
C GLN A 75 -0.55 -9.57 -11.89
N ILE A 76 -0.02 -10.74 -12.29
CA ILE A 76 0.39 -11.79 -11.36
C ILE A 76 1.91 -11.77 -11.28
N ILE A 77 2.44 -11.57 -10.08
CA ILE A 77 3.88 -11.50 -9.80
C ILE A 77 4.28 -12.82 -9.16
N THR A 78 4.90 -13.70 -9.96
CA THR A 78 5.43 -14.98 -9.50
C THR A 78 6.94 -14.90 -9.31
N SER A 79 7.41 -14.98 -8.07
CA SER A 79 8.85 -15.07 -7.78
C SER A 79 9.12 -15.62 -6.37
N GLY A 80 10.35 -16.07 -6.12
CA GLY A 80 10.71 -16.70 -4.86
C GLY A 80 10.67 -15.73 -3.66
N THR A 81 10.60 -16.27 -2.45
CA THR A 81 10.62 -15.47 -1.23
C THR A 81 11.87 -14.58 -1.17
N GLY A 82 11.69 -13.31 -0.82
CA GLY A 82 12.78 -12.34 -0.75
C GLY A 82 13.24 -11.74 -2.09
N SER A 83 12.58 -12.05 -3.20
CA SER A 83 12.84 -11.48 -4.54
C SER A 83 12.40 -10.02 -4.73
N GLY A 84 11.78 -9.42 -3.70
CA GLY A 84 11.23 -8.08 -3.78
C GLY A 84 9.87 -7.98 -4.48
N LYS A 85 8.98 -8.96 -4.27
CA LYS A 85 7.57 -8.92 -4.74
C LYS A 85 6.81 -7.70 -4.24
N THR A 86 7.10 -7.29 -3.00
CA THR A 86 6.42 -6.15 -2.39
C THR A 86 6.71 -4.85 -3.13
N GLU A 87 7.98 -4.63 -3.50
CA GLU A 87 8.44 -3.47 -4.25
C GLU A 87 7.75 -3.38 -5.63
N CYS A 88 7.41 -4.52 -6.24
CA CYS A 88 6.75 -4.57 -7.54
C CYS A 88 5.38 -3.87 -7.53
N PHE A 89 4.65 -3.92 -6.41
CA PHE A 89 3.30 -3.33 -6.30
C PHE A 89 3.25 -2.09 -5.40
N MET A 90 4.04 -2.03 -4.33
CA MET A 90 4.00 -0.88 -3.43
C MET A 90 4.57 0.39 -4.07
N VAL A 91 5.67 0.29 -4.84
CA VAL A 91 6.26 1.44 -5.53
C VAL A 91 5.26 2.09 -6.50
N PRO A 92 4.61 1.37 -7.43
CA PRO A 92 3.67 2.00 -8.35
C PRO A 92 2.40 2.51 -7.64
N ILE A 93 1.94 1.85 -6.58
CA ILE A 93 0.82 2.36 -5.77
C ILE A 93 1.19 3.69 -5.12
N LEU A 94 2.38 3.80 -4.52
CA LEU A 94 2.82 5.06 -3.89
C LEU A 94 3.04 6.17 -4.92
N GLU A 95 3.60 5.85 -6.09
CA GLU A 95 3.75 6.80 -7.19
C GLU A 95 2.41 7.37 -7.63
N ASP A 96 1.44 6.49 -7.86
CA ASP A 96 0.10 6.88 -8.27
C ASP A 96 -0.64 7.71 -7.20
N LEU A 97 -0.51 7.35 -5.91
CA LEU A 97 -1.07 8.15 -4.82
C LEU A 97 -0.39 9.51 -4.69
N TYR A 98 0.93 9.57 -4.88
CA TYR A 98 1.68 10.83 -4.85
C TYR A 98 1.27 11.75 -6.02
N ARG A 99 1.08 11.21 -7.23
CA ARG A 99 0.57 12.01 -8.35
C ARG A 99 -0.83 12.58 -8.06
N GLU A 100 -1.69 11.84 -7.37
CA GLU A 100 -3.01 12.33 -6.97
C GLU A 100 -2.93 13.46 -5.91
N THR A 101 -1.98 13.40 -4.96
CA THR A 101 -1.83 14.47 -3.96
C THR A 101 -1.43 15.79 -4.62
N GLN A 102 -0.60 15.74 -5.66
CA GLN A 102 -0.21 16.93 -6.42
C GLN A 102 -1.39 17.59 -7.15
N GLN A 103 -2.38 16.81 -7.58
CA GLN A 103 -3.57 17.33 -8.28
C GLN A 103 -4.61 17.94 -7.33
N THR A 104 -4.67 17.45 -6.09
CA THR A 104 -5.75 17.79 -5.16
C THR A 104 -5.34 18.80 -4.09
N SER A 105 -4.03 19.10 -3.96
CA SER A 105 -3.44 20.02 -2.97
C SER A 105 -3.89 19.76 -1.52
N ARG A 106 -4.33 18.54 -1.21
CA ARG A 106 -4.84 18.11 0.11
C ARG A 106 -4.49 16.66 0.36
N SER A 107 -4.42 16.28 1.63
CA SER A 107 -4.23 14.89 2.04
C SER A 107 -5.37 14.01 1.53
N LEU A 108 -5.04 12.79 1.07
CA LEU A 108 -6.02 11.90 0.48
C LEU A 108 -7.00 11.33 1.51
N THR A 109 -8.31 11.44 1.23
CA THR A 109 -9.41 10.86 2.03
C THR A 109 -10.23 9.86 1.21
N GLY A 110 -10.39 8.63 1.70
CA GLY A 110 -11.01 7.50 1.00
C GLY A 110 -9.97 6.47 0.54
N VAL A 111 -10.33 5.18 0.52
CA VAL A 111 -9.43 4.09 0.13
C VAL A 111 -9.23 4.07 -1.38
N ARG A 112 -7.98 4.10 -1.82
CA ARG A 112 -7.55 3.92 -3.23
C ARG A 112 -6.94 2.55 -3.45
N ALA A 113 -6.27 2.01 -2.44
CA ALA A 113 -5.57 0.75 -2.49
C ALA A 113 -5.96 -0.16 -1.32
N LEU A 114 -6.44 -1.35 -1.66
CA LEU A 114 -6.83 -2.39 -0.72
C LEU A 114 -5.83 -3.55 -0.77
N PHE A 115 -5.19 -3.84 0.35
CA PHE A 115 -4.24 -4.94 0.45
C PHE A 115 -4.87 -6.04 1.30
N LEU A 116 -5.05 -7.21 0.71
CA LEU A 116 -5.58 -8.40 1.37
C LEU A 116 -4.46 -9.37 1.68
N TYR A 117 -4.29 -9.62 2.98
CA TYR A 117 -3.35 -10.60 3.50
C TYR A 117 -4.11 -11.77 4.13
N PRO A 118 -3.67 -13.02 3.90
CA PRO A 118 -4.30 -14.18 4.53
C PRO A 118 -4.02 -14.25 6.04
N LEU A 119 -2.88 -13.74 6.51
CA LEU A 119 -2.43 -13.85 7.91
C LEU A 119 -2.07 -12.48 8.51
N ASN A 120 -2.53 -12.22 9.74
CA ASN A 120 -2.21 -10.98 10.47
C ASN A 120 -0.71 -10.77 10.72
N ALA A 121 0.09 -11.85 10.76
CA ALA A 121 1.54 -11.77 10.93
C ALA A 121 2.22 -11.03 9.77
N LEU A 122 1.72 -11.23 8.54
CA LEU A 122 2.22 -10.54 7.34
C LEU A 122 1.89 -9.05 7.37
N ILE A 123 0.74 -8.68 7.94
CA ILE A 123 0.32 -7.27 8.06
C ILE A 123 1.34 -6.46 8.87
N ASN A 124 1.89 -7.04 9.95
CA ASN A 124 2.86 -6.34 10.79
C ASN A 124 4.20 -6.10 10.11
N SER A 125 4.68 -6.99 9.23
CA SER A 125 5.91 -6.75 8.48
C SER A 125 5.73 -5.63 7.46
N GLN A 126 4.54 -5.51 6.87
CA GLN A 126 4.23 -4.40 5.96
C GLN A 126 4.09 -3.06 6.66
N LYS A 127 3.68 -3.05 7.94
CA LYS A 127 3.61 -1.82 8.75
C LYS A 127 4.92 -1.04 8.74
N GLU A 128 6.04 -1.73 8.98
CA GLU A 128 7.33 -1.07 9.08
C GLU A 128 7.75 -0.47 7.74
N ARG A 129 7.54 -1.23 6.66
CA ARG A 129 7.81 -0.78 5.28
C ARG A 129 6.91 0.39 4.88
N LEU A 130 5.61 0.29 5.10
CA LEU A 130 4.65 1.37 4.83
C LEU A 130 4.99 2.62 5.62
N ASN A 131 5.33 2.51 6.90
CA ASN A 131 5.80 3.64 7.69
C ASN A 131 7.05 4.28 7.08
N ALA A 132 8.03 3.48 6.68
CA ALA A 132 9.26 3.98 6.10
C ALA A 132 9.03 4.75 4.81
N TRP A 133 8.19 4.22 3.92
CA TRP A 133 7.98 4.83 2.61
C TRP A 133 6.92 5.93 2.62
N THR A 134 6.07 6.01 3.64
CA THR A 134 5.02 7.05 3.72
C THR A 134 5.33 8.21 4.67
N THR A 135 6.31 8.08 5.57
CA THR A 135 6.62 9.14 6.55
C THR A 135 7.03 10.47 5.89
N HIS A 136 7.65 10.43 4.71
CA HIS A 136 8.12 11.62 3.98
C HIS A 136 6.99 12.50 3.44
N PHE A 137 5.79 11.92 3.29
CA PHE A 137 4.62 12.64 2.79
C PHE A 137 3.84 13.34 3.90
N ASN A 138 4.34 13.37 5.14
CA ASN A 138 3.79 14.15 6.26
C ASN A 138 2.26 14.01 6.48
N GLY A 139 1.70 12.82 6.19
CA GLY A 139 0.27 12.54 6.35
C GLY A 139 -0.60 12.76 5.10
N ASP A 140 -0.01 13.15 3.96
CA ASP A 140 -0.75 13.24 2.69
C ASP A 140 -1.07 11.87 2.11
N ILE A 141 -0.12 10.92 2.26
CA ILE A 141 -0.30 9.51 1.98
C ILE A 141 -0.33 8.77 3.31
N ARG A 142 -1.51 8.24 3.67
CA ARG A 142 -1.74 7.51 4.92
C ARG A 142 -2.05 6.05 4.65
N PHE A 143 -1.84 5.21 5.64
CA PHE A 143 -2.27 3.83 5.62
C PHE A 143 -2.92 3.42 6.94
N CYS A 144 -3.71 2.36 6.92
CA CYS A 144 -4.24 1.73 8.13
C CYS A 144 -4.12 0.21 8.05
N LEU A 145 -3.65 -0.38 9.14
CA LEU A 145 -3.78 -1.83 9.36
C LEU A 145 -5.13 -2.08 10.04
N TYR A 146 -6.15 -2.33 9.24
CA TYR A 146 -7.52 -2.51 9.69
C TYR A 146 -7.81 -3.99 9.92
N ASN A 147 -7.53 -4.47 11.13
CA ASN A 147 -7.71 -5.86 11.51
C ASN A 147 -8.46 -6.02 12.85
N GLY A 148 -8.51 -7.25 13.37
CA GLY A 148 -9.15 -7.56 14.65
C GLY A 148 -8.55 -6.79 15.83
N ASN A 149 -7.26 -6.47 15.76
CA ASN A 149 -6.50 -5.79 16.82
C ASN A 149 -6.57 -4.25 16.74
N THR A 150 -7.17 -3.68 15.68
CA THR A 150 -7.32 -2.23 15.56
C THR A 150 -8.25 -1.71 16.67
N PRO A 151 -7.79 -0.81 17.56
CA PRO A 151 -8.62 -0.29 18.63
C PRO A 151 -9.77 0.57 18.08
N ASN A 152 -10.91 0.57 18.77
CA ASN A 152 -12.06 1.39 18.35
C ASN A 152 -11.76 2.88 18.45
N ASP A 153 -11.17 3.35 19.56
CA ASP A 153 -10.71 4.72 19.77
C ASP A 153 -9.29 4.70 20.36
N LEU A 154 -8.57 5.81 20.24
CA LEU A 154 -7.21 5.95 20.77
C LEU A 154 -7.22 6.13 22.28
N LYS A 155 -6.41 5.31 22.96
CA LYS A 155 -6.03 5.53 24.35
C LYS A 155 -5.20 6.82 24.46
N ALA A 156 -5.17 7.44 25.62
CA ALA A 156 -4.43 8.69 25.84
C ALA A 156 -2.94 8.60 25.40
N GLN A 157 -2.30 7.47 25.71
CA GLN A 157 -0.91 7.18 25.31
C GLN A 157 -0.70 7.11 23.79
N ASP A 158 -1.69 6.64 23.02
CA ASP A 158 -1.58 6.45 21.58
C ASP A 158 -1.85 7.74 20.79
N ARG A 159 -2.45 8.76 21.43
CA ARG A 159 -2.71 10.07 20.79
C ARG A 159 -1.43 10.80 20.47
N GLN A 160 -0.43 10.74 21.35
CA GLN A 160 0.89 11.32 21.08
C GLN A 160 1.57 10.60 19.92
N ARG A 161 1.47 9.27 19.88
CA ARG A 161 2.00 8.47 18.77
C ARG A 161 1.32 8.81 17.44
N GLN A 162 0.00 8.92 17.41
CA GLN A 162 -0.75 9.32 16.21
C GLN A 162 -0.31 10.69 15.65
N ARG A 163 0.02 11.64 16.53
CA ARG A 163 0.52 12.97 16.13
C ARG A 163 1.93 12.91 15.55
N LYS A 164 2.80 12.04 16.08
CA LYS A 164 4.16 11.84 15.59
C LYS A 164 4.22 11.02 14.29
N GLN A 165 3.25 10.15 14.09
CA GLN A 165 3.14 9.26 12.92
C GLN A 165 1.81 9.53 12.19
N PRO A 166 1.64 10.72 11.56
CA PRO A 166 0.39 11.07 10.87
C PRO A 166 0.08 10.14 9.69
N GLN A 167 1.08 9.46 9.14
CA GLN A 167 0.94 8.50 8.04
C GLN A 167 0.24 7.19 8.46
N GLU A 168 0.30 6.77 9.73
CA GLU A 168 -0.36 5.54 10.21
C GLU A 168 -1.66 5.88 10.95
N VAL A 169 -2.81 5.44 10.45
CA VAL A 169 -4.09 5.61 11.17
C VAL A 169 -4.30 4.47 12.17
N LEU A 170 -4.29 4.81 13.46
CA LEU A 170 -4.19 3.84 14.54
C LEU A 170 -5.52 3.34 15.13
N SER A 171 -6.68 3.89 14.74
CA SER A 171 -7.98 3.48 15.29
C SER A 171 -9.09 3.38 14.25
N ARG A 172 -10.12 2.58 14.57
CA ARG A 172 -11.31 2.44 13.71
C ARG A 172 -12.08 3.76 13.61
N LYS A 173 -12.18 4.51 14.71
CA LYS A 173 -12.82 5.83 14.73
C LYS A 173 -12.16 6.79 13.74
N LEU A 174 -10.82 6.91 13.79
CA LEU A 174 -10.09 7.76 12.86
C LEU A 174 -10.25 7.29 11.41
N MET A 175 -10.27 5.98 11.16
CA MET A 175 -10.56 5.45 9.82
C MET A 175 -11.96 5.78 9.32
N ARG A 176 -12.98 5.76 10.18
CA ARG A 176 -14.36 6.15 9.79
C ARG A 176 -14.48 7.65 9.54
N GLU A 177 -13.79 8.46 10.34
CA GLU A 177 -13.78 9.92 10.24
C GLU A 177 -13.02 10.39 9.01
N ASN A 178 -11.82 9.86 8.76
CA ASN A 178 -10.99 10.23 7.63
C ASN A 178 -10.26 8.99 7.06
N PRO A 179 -10.91 8.19 6.20
CA PRO A 179 -10.33 6.95 5.70
C PRO A 179 -9.00 7.18 5.00
N ALA A 180 -7.99 6.36 5.32
CA ALA A 180 -6.69 6.39 4.68
C ALA A 180 -6.75 5.86 3.23
N PRO A 181 -5.91 6.36 2.32
CA PRO A 181 -5.83 5.88 0.93
C PRO A 181 -5.34 4.43 0.81
N ILE A 182 -4.51 3.95 1.74
CA ILE A 182 -4.06 2.56 1.78
C ILE A 182 -4.74 1.83 2.93
N LEU A 183 -5.48 0.78 2.62
CA LEU A 183 -6.14 -0.08 3.59
C LEU A 183 -5.52 -1.47 3.55
N VAL A 184 -4.88 -1.88 4.64
CA VAL A 184 -4.34 -3.23 4.79
C VAL A 184 -5.26 -4.03 5.71
N THR A 185 -5.80 -5.14 5.22
CA THR A 185 -6.78 -5.93 5.96
C THR A 185 -6.73 -7.41 5.57
N ASN A 186 -7.68 -8.19 6.08
CA ASN A 186 -7.90 -9.59 5.74
C ASN A 186 -9.37 -9.80 5.32
N GLY A 187 -9.68 -10.95 4.74
CA GLY A 187 -11.03 -11.24 4.23
C GLY A 187 -12.14 -11.07 5.29
N THR A 188 -11.91 -11.52 6.53
CA THR A 188 -12.93 -11.39 7.60
C THR A 188 -13.23 -9.94 7.96
N MET A 189 -12.19 -9.11 8.05
CA MET A 189 -12.34 -7.70 8.43
C MET A 189 -12.91 -6.85 7.29
N LEU A 190 -12.63 -7.26 6.05
CA LEU A 190 -13.28 -6.71 4.87
C LEU A 190 -14.79 -7.05 4.85
N GLU A 191 -15.20 -8.30 5.15
CA GLU A 191 -16.62 -8.63 5.30
C GLU A 191 -17.30 -7.79 6.37
N TYR A 192 -16.66 -7.65 7.54
CA TYR A 192 -17.19 -6.80 8.60
C TYR A 192 -17.34 -5.35 8.17
N MET A 193 -16.42 -4.81 7.39
CA MET A 193 -16.52 -3.45 6.86
C MET A 193 -17.74 -3.27 5.95
N LEU A 194 -18.05 -4.28 5.12
CA LEU A 194 -19.20 -4.25 4.21
C LEU A 194 -20.55 -4.33 4.93
N VAL A 195 -20.61 -5.00 6.09
CA VAL A 195 -21.88 -5.28 6.80
C VAL A 195 -22.14 -4.30 7.95
N ARG A 196 -21.10 -3.83 8.64
CA ARG A 196 -21.27 -2.99 9.85
C ARG A 196 -21.63 -1.57 9.48
N GLN A 197 -22.78 -1.09 9.98
CA GLN A 197 -23.19 0.32 9.85
C GLN A 197 -22.14 1.30 10.36
N ALA A 198 -21.43 0.95 11.44
CA ALA A 198 -20.37 1.80 11.99
C ALA A 198 -19.21 2.00 11.00
N ASP A 199 -18.97 1.07 10.08
CA ASP A 199 -17.88 1.11 9.10
C ASP A 199 -18.34 1.68 7.74
N ALA A 200 -19.64 1.89 7.54
CA ALA A 200 -20.22 2.47 6.33
C ALA A 200 -19.57 3.81 5.89
N PRO A 201 -19.17 4.73 6.80
CA PRO A 201 -18.47 5.95 6.40
C PRO A 201 -17.15 5.71 5.64
N ILE A 202 -16.48 4.58 5.89
CA ILE A 202 -15.25 4.19 5.17
C ILE A 202 -15.59 4.00 3.70
N ILE A 203 -16.63 3.22 3.40
CA ILE A 203 -17.07 2.90 2.05
C ILE A 203 -17.62 4.15 1.36
N GLN A 204 -18.53 4.88 2.02
CA GLN A 204 -19.16 6.08 1.46
C GLN A 204 -18.14 7.13 1.04
N LYS A 205 -17.12 7.39 1.86
CA LYS A 205 -16.05 8.35 1.53
C LYS A 205 -15.04 7.82 0.51
N SER A 206 -15.13 6.54 0.16
CA SER A 206 -14.24 5.84 -0.79
C SER A 206 -14.92 5.50 -2.11
N GLN A 207 -16.21 5.85 -2.29
CA GLN A 207 -16.94 5.58 -3.53
C GLN A 207 -16.23 6.20 -4.74
N GLY A 208 -16.07 5.42 -5.81
CA GLY A 208 -15.40 5.79 -7.05
C GLY A 208 -13.89 6.01 -6.95
N LYS A 209 -13.25 5.72 -5.80
CA LYS A 209 -11.81 6.00 -5.57
C LYS A 209 -10.91 4.78 -5.58
N LEU A 210 -11.46 3.59 -5.33
CA LEU A 210 -10.69 2.35 -5.31
C LEU A 210 -10.15 2.06 -6.71
N ARG A 211 -8.85 1.80 -6.82
CA ARG A 211 -8.17 1.52 -8.10
C ARG A 211 -7.11 0.42 -8.02
N TRP A 212 -6.74 0.00 -6.79
CA TRP A 212 -5.79 -1.09 -6.56
C TRP A 212 -6.36 -2.13 -5.60
N ILE A 213 -6.28 -3.40 -5.99
CA ILE A 213 -6.55 -4.54 -5.10
C ILE A 213 -5.36 -5.47 -5.15
N VAL A 214 -4.64 -5.59 -4.03
CA VAL A 214 -3.48 -6.47 -3.88
C VAL A 214 -3.91 -7.71 -3.10
N LEU A 215 -3.69 -8.88 -3.69
CA LEU A 215 -3.87 -10.21 -3.09
C LEU A 215 -2.49 -10.79 -2.84
N ASP A 216 -2.00 -10.68 -1.59
CA ASP A 216 -0.69 -11.22 -1.24
C ASP A 216 -0.79 -12.71 -0.90
N GLU A 217 0.23 -13.49 -1.28
CA GLU A 217 0.25 -14.95 -1.12
C GLU A 217 -0.99 -15.60 -1.74
N ALA A 218 -1.31 -15.22 -2.98
CA ALA A 218 -2.51 -15.64 -3.68
C ALA A 218 -2.62 -17.16 -3.85
N HIS A 219 -1.49 -17.88 -3.77
CA HIS A 219 -1.43 -19.34 -3.73
C HIS A 219 -2.14 -19.96 -2.51
N THR A 220 -2.42 -19.19 -1.47
CA THR A 220 -3.18 -19.62 -0.29
C THR A 220 -4.68 -19.71 -0.56
N TYR A 221 -5.19 -18.98 -1.55
CA TYR A 221 -6.60 -19.00 -1.93
C TYR A 221 -6.86 -20.14 -2.93
N ILE A 222 -7.33 -21.28 -2.43
CA ILE A 222 -7.67 -22.45 -3.25
C ILE A 222 -9.10 -22.94 -2.98
N GLY A 223 -9.69 -23.61 -3.98
CA GLY A 223 -11.00 -24.25 -3.85
C GLY A 223 -12.10 -23.28 -3.39
N SER A 224 -12.81 -23.63 -2.33
CA SER A 224 -13.92 -22.82 -1.78
C SER A 224 -13.47 -21.45 -1.29
N GLN A 225 -12.26 -21.32 -0.73
CA GLN A 225 -11.74 -20.03 -0.26
C GLN A 225 -11.52 -19.05 -1.40
N ALA A 226 -11.04 -19.53 -2.56
CA ALA A 226 -10.92 -18.70 -3.76
C ALA A 226 -12.27 -18.24 -4.28
N ALA A 227 -13.29 -19.13 -4.28
CA ALA A 227 -14.64 -18.77 -4.69
C ALA A 227 -15.27 -17.73 -3.75
N GLU A 228 -15.08 -17.88 -2.44
CA GLU A 228 -15.53 -16.92 -1.43
C GLU A 228 -14.85 -15.55 -1.60
N LEU A 229 -13.52 -15.53 -1.77
CA LEU A 229 -12.78 -14.29 -2.04
C LEU A 229 -13.26 -13.60 -3.32
N ALA A 230 -13.50 -14.36 -4.39
CA ALA A 230 -14.00 -13.79 -5.64
C ALA A 230 -15.38 -13.12 -5.47
N LEU A 231 -16.29 -13.76 -4.72
CA LEU A 231 -17.61 -13.18 -4.40
C LEU A 231 -17.48 -11.96 -3.48
N GLN A 232 -16.59 -12.02 -2.49
CA GLN A 232 -16.28 -10.90 -1.62
C GLN A 232 -15.77 -9.70 -2.44
N LEU A 233 -14.80 -9.89 -3.34
CA LEU A 233 -14.25 -8.82 -4.18
C LEU A 233 -15.32 -8.18 -5.08
N ARG A 234 -16.28 -8.97 -5.59
CA ARG A 234 -17.44 -8.42 -6.32
C ARG A 234 -18.28 -7.50 -5.45
N ARG A 235 -18.58 -7.90 -4.20
CA ARG A 235 -19.31 -7.05 -3.24
C ARG A 235 -18.52 -5.80 -2.86
N VAL A 236 -17.20 -5.90 -2.72
CA VAL A 236 -16.33 -4.74 -2.50
C VAL A 236 -16.45 -3.75 -3.66
N MET A 237 -16.27 -4.20 -4.89
CA MET A 237 -16.36 -3.30 -6.05
C MET A 237 -17.74 -2.63 -6.15
N GLN A 238 -18.83 -3.37 -5.89
CA GLN A 238 -20.18 -2.82 -5.83
C GLN A 238 -20.34 -1.77 -4.71
N ALA A 239 -19.85 -2.06 -3.51
CA ALA A 239 -19.97 -1.15 -2.37
C ALA A 239 -19.13 0.13 -2.56
N PHE A 240 -17.94 0.00 -3.15
CA PHE A 240 -17.05 1.11 -3.48
C PHE A 240 -17.44 1.82 -4.79
N ASP A 241 -18.51 1.42 -5.46
CA ASP A 241 -19.00 2.03 -6.70
C ASP A 241 -17.92 2.13 -7.80
N VAL A 242 -17.26 1.01 -8.07
CA VAL A 242 -16.18 0.89 -9.07
C VAL A 242 -16.41 -0.33 -9.97
N LYS A 243 -15.97 -0.25 -11.22
CA LYS A 243 -16.04 -1.38 -12.15
C LYS A 243 -14.72 -2.15 -12.19
N PRO A 244 -14.74 -3.45 -12.53
CA PRO A 244 -13.51 -4.24 -12.64
C PRO A 244 -12.47 -3.66 -13.61
N GLU A 245 -12.92 -2.97 -14.67
CA GLU A 245 -12.07 -2.31 -15.67
C GLU A 245 -11.28 -1.11 -15.13
N ASP A 246 -11.74 -0.51 -14.02
CA ASP A 246 -11.08 0.62 -13.35
C ASP A 246 -10.03 0.14 -12.34
N ILE A 247 -9.99 -1.17 -12.04
CA ILE A 247 -9.17 -1.76 -10.97
C ILE A 247 -7.95 -2.49 -11.54
N ARG A 248 -6.80 -2.22 -10.92
CA ARG A 248 -5.58 -3.03 -11.07
C ARG A 248 -5.57 -4.11 -10.00
N PHE A 249 -5.86 -5.35 -10.39
CA PHE A 249 -5.67 -6.50 -9.51
C PHE A 249 -4.22 -6.95 -9.57
N ILE A 250 -3.62 -7.12 -8.40
CA ILE A 250 -2.24 -7.58 -8.27
C ILE A 250 -2.25 -8.81 -7.39
N ALA A 251 -1.79 -9.94 -7.90
CA ALA A 251 -1.64 -11.17 -7.12
C ALA A 251 -0.16 -11.52 -7.01
N THR A 252 0.31 -11.84 -5.80
CA THR A 252 1.69 -12.32 -5.60
C THR A 252 1.67 -13.81 -5.29
N SER A 253 2.66 -14.54 -5.83
CA SER A 253 2.93 -15.93 -5.48
C SER A 253 4.41 -16.22 -5.49
#